data_AF-A0A1H0N0I3-F1
#
_entry.id   AF-A0A1H0N0I3-F1
#
_cell.length_a   1.000
_cell.length_b   1.000
_cell.length_c   1.000
_cell.angle_alpha   90.00
_cell.angle_beta   90.00
_cell.angle_gamma   90.00
#
_symmetry.space_group_name_H-M   'P 1'
#
loop_
_entity.id
_entity.type
_entity.pdbx_description
1 polymer ?
#
loop_
_entity_poly.entity_id
_entity_poly.type
_entity_poly.pdbx_seq_one_letter_code
_entity_poly.pdbx_strand_id
1 'polypeptide(L)'
;MIFVIIGQAGAGKTSFVKRQFLQGELEVVEDLVTYTTNGKYCAMGKYNVGIRCEGTDTLSYSAGEAIRRQVEKLVMQGKHIVLEGDRINNAAMMKFLMRYSEHVQLVLVYCSITESMRRLRAAGSDITPAFVKATKTKSKNNFLKYRKYFRGKAINTEAKEIGRKTTD
;
A
#
# COMPACT_ATOMS: atom_id res chain seq x y z
N MET A 1 -10.59 -4.91 -10.58
CA MET A 1 -10.13 -3.59 -10.08
C MET A 1 -8.72 -3.72 -9.51
N ILE A 2 -7.89 -2.69 -9.67
CA ILE A 2 -6.54 -2.61 -9.13
C ILE A 2 -6.48 -1.49 -8.10
N PHE A 3 -6.12 -1.81 -6.86
CA PHE A 3 -5.97 -0.85 -5.77
C PHE A 3 -4.48 -0.58 -5.54
N VAL A 4 -4.08 0.68 -5.63
CA VAL A 4 -2.69 1.10 -5.47
C VAL A 4 -2.58 1.99 -4.24
N ILE A 5 -1.95 1.49 -3.19
CA ILE A 5 -1.87 2.14 -1.89
C ILE A 5 -0.46 2.69 -1.70
N ILE A 6 -0.34 4.02 -1.75
CA ILE A 6 0.92 4.75 -1.59
C ILE A 6 0.86 5.67 -0.37
N GLY A 7 2.01 6.14 0.09
CA GLY A 7 2.11 6.92 1.33
C GLY A 7 3.48 6.82 1.96
N GLN A 8 3.79 7.75 2.87
CA GLN A 8 5.09 7.73 3.56
C GLN A 8 5.28 6.48 4.41
N ALA A 9 6.53 6.19 4.78
CA ALA A 9 6.83 5.23 5.84
C ALA A 9 6.10 5.63 7.14
N GLY A 10 5.51 4.66 7.85
CA GLY A 10 4.72 4.94 9.07
C GLY A 10 3.30 5.48 8.83
N ALA A 11 2.86 5.69 7.58
CA ALA A 11 1.51 6.19 7.29
C ALA A 11 0.37 5.20 7.60
N GLY A 12 0.67 3.94 7.92
CA GLY A 12 -0.35 2.91 8.18
C GLY A 12 -0.95 2.26 6.92
N LYS A 13 -0.18 2.20 5.83
CA LYS A 13 -0.58 1.59 4.55
C LYS A 13 -0.95 0.11 4.72
N THR A 14 -0.06 -0.69 5.30
CA THR A 14 -0.29 -2.13 5.55
C THR A 14 -1.52 -2.35 6.44
N SER A 15 -1.68 -1.57 7.51
CA SER A 15 -2.87 -1.62 8.36
C SER A 15 -4.15 -1.25 7.59
N PHE A 16 -4.07 -0.28 6.68
CA PHE A 16 -5.18 0.05 5.79
C PHE A 16 -5.52 -1.13 4.87
N VAL A 17 -4.53 -1.76 4.24
CA VAL A 17 -4.74 -2.93 3.37
C VAL A 17 -5.43 -4.06 4.12
N LYS A 18 -4.90 -4.42 5.30
CA LYS A 18 -5.48 -5.47 6.15
C LYS A 18 -6.94 -5.19 6.48
N ARG A 19 -7.24 -3.97 6.96
CA ARG A 19 -8.60 -3.59 7.33
C ARG A 19 -9.57 -3.52 6.15
N GLN A 20 -9.12 -3.27 4.93
CA GLN A 20 -10.02 -3.02 3.79
C GLN A 20 -10.16 -4.22 2.85
N PHE A 21 -9.15 -5.07 2.74
CA PHE A 21 -9.08 -6.10 1.70
C PHE A 21 -8.77 -7.50 2.21
N LEU A 22 -8.16 -7.63 3.39
CA LEU A 22 -7.66 -8.91 3.91
C LEU A 22 -8.29 -9.20 5.28
N GLN A 23 -9.61 -9.37 5.29
CA GLN A 23 -10.38 -9.73 6.50
C GLN A 23 -10.77 -11.21 6.46
N GLY A 24 -10.56 -11.93 7.55
CA GLY A 24 -10.85 -13.37 7.64
C GLY A 24 -9.67 -14.25 7.24
N GLU A 25 -9.96 -15.43 6.69
CA GLU A 25 -8.95 -16.42 6.32
C GLU A 25 -8.10 -15.94 5.14
N LEU A 26 -6.78 -16.09 5.28
CA LEU A 26 -5.81 -15.66 4.29
C LEU A 26 -5.02 -16.86 3.80
N GLU A 27 -4.78 -16.91 2.50
CA GLU A 27 -3.92 -17.91 1.87
C GLU A 27 -2.73 -17.21 1.21
N VAL A 28 -1.53 -17.77 1.36
CA VAL A 28 -0.33 -17.29 0.67
C VAL A 28 -0.10 -18.17 -0.56
N VAL A 29 -0.08 -17.54 -1.73
CA VAL A 29 0.10 -18.22 -3.02
C VAL A 29 1.47 -17.86 -3.58
N GLU A 30 2.30 -18.86 -3.82
CA GLU A 30 3.58 -18.74 -4.51
C GLU A 30 3.34 -18.84 -6.05
N ASP A 31 3.82 -17.86 -6.80
CA ASP A 31 3.63 -17.73 -8.26
C ASP A 31 4.82 -16.91 -8.84
N LEU A 32 4.67 -16.24 -10.00
CA LEU A 32 5.68 -15.31 -10.52
C LEU A 32 6.14 -14.30 -9.46
N VAL A 33 5.19 -13.89 -8.61
CA VAL A 33 5.42 -13.14 -7.40
C VAL A 33 4.47 -13.67 -6.34
N THR A 34 4.97 -13.93 -5.14
CA THR A 34 4.12 -14.30 -4.02
C THR A 34 3.05 -13.26 -3.75
N TYR A 35 1.82 -13.69 -3.50
CA TYR A 35 0.74 -12.81 -3.06
C TYR A 35 -0.12 -13.48 -1.99
N THR A 36 -0.74 -12.67 -1.15
CA THR A 36 -1.73 -13.13 -0.17
C THR A 36 -3.12 -12.92 -0.73
N THR A 37 -3.97 -13.93 -0.68
CA THR A 37 -5.34 -13.89 -1.18
C THR A 37 -6.37 -13.96 -0.05
N ASN A 38 -7.48 -13.27 -0.26
CA ASN A 38 -8.69 -13.33 0.55
C ASN A 38 -9.89 -13.26 -0.39
N GLY A 39 -10.48 -14.41 -0.69
CA GLY A 39 -11.55 -14.55 -1.68
C GLY A 39 -11.15 -14.00 -3.06
N LYS A 40 -11.67 -12.82 -3.41
CA LYS A 40 -11.43 -12.16 -4.71
C LYS A 40 -10.24 -11.20 -4.74
N TYR A 41 -9.67 -10.87 -3.58
CA TYR A 41 -8.56 -9.92 -3.47
C TYR A 41 -7.23 -10.65 -3.44
N CYS A 42 -6.30 -10.23 -4.29
CA CYS A 42 -4.93 -10.71 -4.37
C CYS A 42 -3.98 -9.55 -4.05
N ALA A 43 -3.43 -9.54 -2.83
CA ALA A 43 -2.50 -8.52 -2.36
C ALA A 43 -1.06 -8.98 -2.56
N MET A 44 -0.27 -8.23 -3.33
CA MET A 44 1.10 -8.60 -3.63
C MET A 44 1.97 -8.64 -2.37
N GLY A 45 2.79 -9.71 -2.27
CA GLY A 45 3.60 -10.02 -1.10
C GLY A 45 2.86 -10.79 -0.01
N LYS A 46 3.55 -11.01 1.10
CA LYS A 46 3.04 -11.80 2.24
C LYS A 46 2.43 -10.88 3.31
N TYR A 47 1.27 -11.26 3.83
CA TYR A 47 0.61 -10.59 4.97
C TYR A 47 0.33 -11.62 6.07
N ASN A 48 0.28 -11.16 7.32
CA ASN A 48 0.10 -11.97 8.54
C ASN A 48 1.20 -13.03 8.76
N VAL A 49 2.43 -12.72 8.34
CA VAL A 49 3.58 -13.62 8.45
C VAL A 49 4.43 -13.42 9.70
N GLY A 50 3.92 -12.68 10.69
CA GLY A 50 4.60 -12.46 11.98
C GLY A 50 5.88 -11.62 11.93
N ILE A 51 6.24 -11.07 10.78
CA ILE A 51 7.40 -10.20 10.58
C ILE A 51 6.97 -8.74 10.36
N ARG A 52 7.86 -7.79 10.69
CA ARG A 52 7.59 -6.35 10.62
C ARG A 52 7.31 -5.85 9.19
N CYS A 53 8.00 -6.41 8.21
CA CYS A 53 7.86 -6.04 6.80
C CYS A 53 6.86 -6.99 6.13
N GLU A 54 5.77 -6.44 5.60
CA GLU A 54 4.70 -7.17 4.92
C GLU A 54 4.39 -6.52 3.57
N GLY A 55 3.49 -7.15 2.81
CA GLY A 55 3.12 -6.69 1.48
C GLY A 55 4.32 -6.69 0.55
N THR A 56 4.44 -5.68 -0.32
CA THR A 56 5.50 -5.70 -1.34
C THR A 56 6.91 -5.63 -0.75
N ASP A 57 7.07 -5.28 0.53
CA ASP A 57 8.36 -5.33 1.21
C ASP A 57 8.89 -6.74 1.46
N THR A 58 8.05 -7.77 1.32
CA THR A 58 8.50 -9.18 1.35
C THR A 58 9.03 -9.66 0.01
N LEU A 59 9.00 -8.81 -1.02
CA LEU A 59 9.43 -9.14 -2.38
C LEU A 59 10.83 -8.57 -2.65
N SER A 60 11.55 -9.22 -3.57
CA SER A 60 12.84 -8.71 -4.05
C SER A 60 12.74 -7.27 -4.54
N TYR A 61 13.79 -6.47 -4.33
CA TYR A 61 13.90 -5.12 -4.91
C TYR A 61 13.84 -5.14 -6.45
N SER A 62 14.27 -6.23 -7.09
CA SER A 62 14.21 -6.41 -8.54
C SER A 62 12.86 -6.93 -9.06
N ALA A 63 11.88 -7.19 -8.18
CA ALA A 63 10.61 -7.83 -8.55
C ALA A 63 9.69 -6.95 -9.41
N GLY A 64 10.07 -5.72 -9.76
CA GLY A 64 9.20 -4.77 -10.46
C GLY A 64 8.60 -5.29 -11.77
N GLU A 65 9.37 -6.05 -12.56
CA GLU A 65 8.85 -6.68 -13.78
C GLU A 65 7.95 -7.88 -13.49
N ALA A 66 8.36 -8.75 -12.56
CA ALA A 66 7.56 -9.89 -12.14
C ALA A 66 6.20 -9.45 -11.57
N ILE A 67 6.16 -8.36 -10.79
CA ILE A 67 4.92 -7.77 -10.27
C ILE A 67 4.01 -7.34 -11.42
N ARG A 68 4.55 -6.69 -12.45
CA ARG A 68 3.78 -6.26 -13.63
C ARG A 68 3.16 -7.45 -14.36
N ARG A 69 3.95 -8.51 -14.59
CA ARG A 69 3.47 -9.75 -15.22
C ARG A 69 2.43 -10.47 -14.36
N GLN A 70 2.60 -10.48 -13.04
CA GLN A 70 1.61 -11.03 -12.12
C GLN A 70 0.29 -10.23 -12.15
N VAL A 71 0.36 -8.90 -12.24
CA VAL A 71 -0.83 -8.05 -12.39
C VAL A 71 -1.56 -8.38 -13.69
N GLU A 72 -0.86 -8.49 -14.81
CA GLU A 72 -1.45 -8.90 -16.10
C GLU A 72 -2.18 -10.24 -16.00
N LYS A 73 -1.51 -11.25 -15.43
CA LYS A 73 -2.08 -12.59 -15.20
C LYS A 73 -3.36 -12.53 -14.37
N LEU A 74 -3.34 -11.82 -13.24
CA LEU A 74 -4.49 -11.74 -12.33
C LEU A 74 -5.65 -10.92 -12.92
N VAL A 75 -5.36 -9.90 -13.75
CA VAL A 75 -6.39 -9.15 -14.49
C VAL A 75 -7.12 -10.07 -15.47
N MET A 76 -6.40 -10.91 -16.23
CA MET A 76 -7.01 -11.88 -17.15
C MET A 76 -7.90 -12.91 -16.43
N GLN A 77 -7.62 -13.18 -15.16
CA GLN A 77 -8.42 -14.06 -14.30
C GLN A 77 -9.59 -13.35 -13.60
N GLY A 78 -9.83 -12.06 -13.89
CA GLY A 78 -10.92 -11.29 -13.29
C GLY A 78 -10.74 -10.98 -11.79
N LYS A 79 -9.51 -11.08 -11.24
CA LYS A 79 -9.25 -10.86 -9.82
C LYS A 79 -9.17 -9.37 -9.46
N HIS A 80 -9.42 -9.07 -8.18
CA HIS A 80 -9.12 -7.75 -7.61
C HIS A 80 -7.68 -7.75 -7.08
N ILE A 81 -6.89 -6.74 -7.44
CA ILE A 81 -5.46 -6.74 -7.13
C ILE A 81 -5.16 -5.60 -6.17
N VAL A 82 -4.35 -5.85 -5.15
CA VAL A 82 -3.91 -4.84 -4.17
C VAL A 82 -2.38 -4.71 -4.23
N LEU A 83 -1.92 -3.51 -4.54
CA LEU A 83 -0.51 -3.12 -4.58
C LEU A 83 -0.27 -2.10 -3.48
N GLU A 84 0.65 -2.37 -2.55
CA GLU A 84 0.97 -1.46 -1.45
C GLU A 84 2.47 -1.38 -1.22
N GLY A 85 2.99 -0.17 -1.03
CA GLY A 85 4.38 0.03 -0.60
C GLY A 85 5.15 1.05 -1.40
N ASP A 86 6.39 1.31 -0.99
CA ASP A 86 7.27 2.27 -1.68
C ASP A 86 7.81 1.70 -3.01
N ARG A 87 7.97 0.37 -3.10
CA ARG A 87 8.47 -0.33 -4.30
C ARG A 87 7.57 -0.15 -5.51
N ILE A 88 6.25 -0.12 -5.30
CA ILE A 88 5.27 0.10 -6.38
C ILE A 88 5.02 1.58 -6.67
N ASN A 89 5.50 2.48 -5.81
CA ASN A 89 5.26 3.92 -5.90
C ASN A 89 6.30 4.60 -6.81
N ASN A 90 6.38 4.19 -8.07
CA ASN A 90 7.35 4.73 -9.02
C ASN A 90 6.72 4.98 -10.40
N ALA A 91 7.39 5.80 -11.23
CA ALA A 91 6.85 6.20 -12.53
C ALA A 91 6.66 5.02 -13.49
N ALA A 92 7.51 3.99 -13.44
CA ALA A 92 7.40 2.83 -14.32
C ALA A 92 6.13 2.02 -14.00
N MET A 93 5.85 1.79 -12.71
CA MET A 93 4.60 1.13 -12.28
C MET A 93 3.38 1.97 -12.64
N MET A 94 3.40 3.29 -12.38
CA MET A 94 2.28 4.16 -12.74
C MET A 94 2.01 4.18 -14.25
N LYS A 95 3.05 4.26 -15.08
CA LYS A 95 2.92 4.17 -16.54
C LYS A 95 2.33 2.83 -16.99
N PHE A 96 2.78 1.73 -16.41
CA PHE A 96 2.23 0.39 -16.68
C PHE A 96 0.72 0.33 -16.37
N LEU A 97 0.30 0.90 -15.25
CA LEU A 97 -1.10 0.92 -14.80
C LEU A 97 -2.01 1.83 -15.63
N MET A 98 -1.46 2.76 -16.43
CA MET A 98 -2.25 3.59 -17.34
C MET A 98 -3.08 2.76 -18.33
N ARG A 99 -2.61 1.56 -18.69
CA ARG A 99 -3.33 0.62 -19.56
C ARG A 99 -4.62 0.09 -18.93
N TYR A 100 -4.80 0.26 -17.62
CA TYR A 100 -5.96 -0.16 -16.85
C TYR A 100 -6.62 1.02 -16.11
N SER A 101 -6.40 2.26 -16.56
CA SER A 101 -6.75 3.48 -15.83
C SER A 101 -8.18 3.49 -15.26
N GLU A 102 -9.15 3.04 -16.06
CA GLU A 102 -10.56 2.97 -15.65
C GLU A 102 -10.84 1.99 -14.51
N HIS A 103 -9.94 1.02 -14.28
CA HIS A 103 -10.05 0.01 -13.24
C HIS A 103 -9.06 0.21 -12.09
N VAL A 104 -8.31 1.32 -12.07
CA VAL A 104 -7.32 1.61 -11.04
C VAL A 104 -7.88 2.62 -10.03
N GLN A 105 -7.72 2.33 -8.74
CA GLN A 105 -7.93 3.27 -7.65
C GLN A 105 -6.60 3.54 -6.93
N LEU A 106 -6.08 4.76 -7.08
CA LEU A 106 -4.89 5.23 -6.40
C LEU A 106 -5.26 5.87 -5.06
N VAL A 107 -4.79 5.28 -3.97
CA VAL A 107 -5.03 5.74 -2.60
C VAL A 107 -3.74 6.29 -2.01
N LEU A 108 -3.74 7.58 -1.65
CA LEU A 108 -2.70 8.19 -0.84
C LEU A 108 -3.08 8.11 0.63
N VAL A 109 -2.41 7.23 1.37
CA VAL A 109 -2.50 7.15 2.82
C VAL A 109 -1.44 8.06 3.45
N TYR A 110 -1.84 8.96 4.34
CA TYR A 110 -0.93 9.91 4.96
C TYR A 110 -1.28 10.22 6.42
N CYS A 111 -0.31 10.77 7.15
CA CYS A 111 -0.45 11.44 8.44
C CYS A 111 0.64 12.53 8.60
N SER A 112 0.75 13.15 9.78
CA SER A 112 1.91 13.98 10.13
C SER A 112 3.22 13.18 10.15
N ILE A 113 4.36 13.89 10.04
CA ILE A 113 5.69 13.27 10.20
C ILE A 113 5.86 12.77 11.64
N THR A 114 5.43 13.56 12.63
CA THR A 114 5.44 13.20 14.04
C THR A 114 4.72 11.89 14.30
N GLU A 115 3.50 11.72 13.77
CA GLU A 115 2.74 10.47 13.94
C GLU A 115 3.41 9.30 13.21
N SER A 116 4.00 9.53 12.03
CA SER A 116 4.77 8.51 11.32
C SER A 116 5.97 8.04 12.17
N MET A 117 6.73 8.98 12.74
CA MET A 117 7.87 8.68 13.60
C MET A 117 7.45 7.94 14.86
N ARG A 118 6.36 8.37 15.53
CA ARG A 118 5.81 7.71 16.70
C ARG A 118 5.47 6.24 16.42
N ARG A 119 4.76 5.96 15.32
CA ARG A 119 4.41 4.60 14.89
C ARG A 119 5.65 3.76 14.56
N LEU A 120 6.61 4.33 13.84
CA LEU A 120 7.83 3.65 13.47
C LEU A 120 8.66 3.27 14.70
N ARG A 121 8.78 4.17 15.68
CA ARG A 121 9.49 3.89 16.94
C ARG A 121 8.77 2.87 17.80
N ALA A 122 7.44 2.95 17.91
CA ALA A 122 6.64 1.93 18.60
C ALA A 122 6.78 0.54 17.97
N ALA A 123 7.06 0.46 16.66
CA ALA A 123 7.34 -0.78 15.94
C ALA A 123 8.84 -1.18 15.91
N GLY A 124 9.69 -0.54 16.73
CA GLY A 124 11.12 -0.83 16.81
C GLY A 124 11.95 -0.44 15.57
N SER A 125 11.44 0.43 14.69
CA SER A 125 12.13 0.84 13.47
C SER A 125 13.12 1.97 13.72
N ASP A 126 14.29 1.87 13.08
CA ASP A 126 15.39 2.85 13.03
C ASP A 126 15.25 3.89 11.90
N ILE A 127 14.22 3.78 11.04
CA ILE A 127 13.96 4.70 9.93
C ILE A 127 14.04 6.16 10.40
N THR A 128 14.72 6.99 9.62
CA THR A 128 14.99 8.40 9.95
C THR A 128 13.85 9.32 9.53
N PRO A 129 13.69 10.49 10.19
CA PRO A 129 12.75 11.52 9.74
C PRO A 129 12.99 11.99 8.30
N ALA A 130 14.26 12.01 7.85
CA ALA A 130 14.63 12.35 6.48
C ALA A 130 14.02 11.36 5.47
N PHE A 131 14.08 10.06 5.76
CA PHE A 131 13.46 9.04 4.92
C PHE A 131 11.93 9.15 4.89
N VAL A 132 11.29 9.43 6.04
CA VAL A 132 9.84 9.68 6.10
C VAL A 132 9.48 10.89 5.24
N LYS A 133 10.24 11.98 5.33
CA LYS A 133 10.02 13.20 4.52
C LYS A 133 10.19 12.91 3.03
N ALA A 134 11.22 12.15 2.65
CA ALA A 134 11.46 11.75 1.26
C ALA A 134 10.30 10.92 0.69
N THR A 135 9.87 9.87 1.41
CA THR A 135 8.74 9.01 0.98
C THR A 135 7.41 9.77 0.98
N LYS A 136 7.21 10.74 1.88
CA LYS A 136 6.05 11.65 1.87
C LYS A 136 6.02 12.51 0.61
N THR A 137 7.12 13.17 0.28
CA THR A 137 7.23 14.01 -0.93
C THR A 137 7.02 13.18 -2.19
N LYS A 138 7.70 12.03 -2.31
CA LYS A 138 7.55 11.09 -3.43
C LYS A 138 6.08 10.66 -3.62
N SER A 139 5.43 10.22 -2.54
CA SER A 139 4.03 9.78 -2.58
C SER A 139 3.06 10.91 -2.94
N LYS A 140 3.25 12.11 -2.38
CA LYS A 140 2.44 13.29 -2.71
C LYS A 140 2.58 13.64 -4.20
N ASN A 141 3.80 13.68 -4.73
CA ASN A 141 4.06 14.06 -6.11
C ASN A 141 3.45 13.04 -7.09
N ASN A 142 3.64 11.74 -6.85
CA ASN A 142 3.01 10.70 -7.67
C ASN A 142 1.48 10.77 -7.57
N PHE A 143 0.92 10.98 -6.37
CA PHE A 143 -0.52 11.13 -6.22
C PHE A 143 -1.07 12.31 -7.04
N LEU A 144 -0.48 13.50 -6.90
CA LEU A 144 -0.94 14.68 -7.65
C LEU A 144 -0.84 14.49 -9.16
N LYS A 145 0.23 13.83 -9.62
CA LYS A 145 0.44 13.55 -11.05
C LYS A 145 -0.58 12.57 -11.62
N TYR A 146 -0.91 11.51 -10.88
CA TYR A 146 -1.67 10.38 -11.43
C TYR A 146 -3.13 10.28 -10.95
N ARG A 147 -3.55 11.01 -9.90
CA ARG A 147 -4.90 10.90 -9.30
C ARG A 147 -6.05 11.08 -10.30
N LYS A 148 -5.86 11.93 -11.32
CA LYS A 148 -6.89 12.20 -12.33
C LYS A 148 -7.13 11.02 -13.27
N TYR A 149 -6.15 10.13 -13.42
CA TYR A 149 -6.26 8.93 -14.23
C TYR A 149 -6.75 7.72 -13.43
N PHE A 150 -6.56 7.73 -12.10
CA PHE A 150 -6.70 6.54 -11.24
C PHE A 150 -7.71 6.72 -10.10
N ARG A 151 -8.85 7.40 -10.33
CA ARG A 151 -9.93 7.60 -9.32
C ARG A 151 -9.37 7.98 -7.94
N GLY A 152 -8.43 8.94 -7.93
CA GLY A 152 -7.53 9.10 -6.80
C GLY A 152 -8.23 9.54 -5.51
N LYS A 153 -7.89 8.89 -4.38
CA LYS A 153 -8.43 9.17 -3.05
C LYS A 153 -7.30 9.44 -2.06
N ALA A 154 -7.41 10.48 -1.24
CA ALA A 154 -6.47 10.74 -0.14
C ALA A 154 -7.13 10.40 1.20
N ILE A 155 -6.37 9.75 2.09
CA ILE A 155 -6.86 9.27 3.40
C ILE A 155 -5.87 9.70 4.47
N ASN A 156 -6.33 10.57 5.37
CA ASN A 156 -5.59 10.88 6.59
C ASN A 156 -5.82 9.77 7.63
N THR A 157 -4.76 9.22 8.20
CA THR A 157 -4.81 8.17 9.23
C THR A 157 -4.40 8.66 10.60
N GLU A 158 -4.10 9.95 10.75
CA GLU A 158 -3.86 10.54 12.05
C GLU A 158 -5.13 10.39 12.90
N ALA A 159 -4.96 9.91 14.14
CA ALA A 159 -6.09 9.69 15.03
C ALA A 159 -6.79 11.04 15.24
N LYS A 160 -8.03 11.18 14.79
CA LYS A 160 -8.92 12.12 15.47
C LYS A 160 -9.13 11.50 16.84
N GLU A 161 -8.58 12.09 17.89
CA GLU A 161 -9.12 11.89 19.23
C GLU A 161 -10.62 12.22 19.12
N ILE A 162 -11.45 11.19 19.05
CA ILE A 162 -12.85 11.34 19.39
C ILE A 162 -12.79 11.61 20.88
N GLY A 163 -13.04 12.87 21.25
CA GLY A 163 -12.95 13.34 22.62
C GLY A 163 -13.61 12.33 23.54
N ARG A 164 -12.84 11.85 24.52
CA ARG A 164 -13.43 11.37 25.76
C ARG A 164 -14.27 12.53 26.27
N LYS A 165 -15.60 12.46 26.09
CA LYS A 165 -16.50 13.12 27.02
C LYS A 165 -16.18 12.49 28.37
N THR A 166 -15.42 13.19 29.19
CA THR A 166 -15.53 13.08 30.64
C THR A 166 -16.97 13.46 30.96
N THR A 167 -17.82 12.44 31.11
CA THR A 167 -18.96 12.52 32.01
C THR A 167 -18.40 12.38 33.41
N ASP A 168 -18.31 13.49 34.10
CA ASP A 168 -18.66 13.63 35.51
C ASP A 168 -19.45 14.95 35.63
#